data_AF-E4RVJ9-F1
#
_entry.id   AF-E4RVJ9-F1
#
_cell.length_a   1.000
_cell.length_b   1.000
_cell.length_c   1.000
_cell.angle_alpha   90.00
_cell.angle_beta   90.00
_cell.angle_gamma   90.00
#
_symmetry.space_group_name_H-M   'P 1'
#
loop_
_entity.id
_entity.type
_entity.pdbx_description
1 polymer ?
#
loop_
_entity_poly.entity_id
_entity_poly.type
_entity_poly.pdbx_seq_one_letter_code
_entity_poly.pdbx_strand_id
1 'polypeptide(L)'
;MDNQILVDLFERRDKKRRRILYRLYQQLIESEMSAVYIADMISKQLGRQGMIKAEDIKFCRYHFKKRPLKTLAQRPGTLPVSISKETQLESPSGIKVGAGWTDPDKIDLQENLIVKSKFSK
;
A
#
# COMPACT_ATOMS: atom_id res chain seq x y z
N MET A 1 1.49 2.82 19.81
CA MET A 1 2.29 2.84 18.56
C MET A 1 1.63 3.70 17.50
N ASP A 2 0.37 3.43 17.14
CA ASP A 2 -0.27 4.07 15.98
C ASP A 2 -0.49 5.59 16.10
N ASN A 3 -0.72 6.12 17.30
CA ASN A 3 -0.87 7.57 17.51
C ASN A 3 0.44 8.33 17.29
N GLN A 4 1.58 7.73 17.64
CA GLN A 4 2.90 8.34 17.40
C GLN A 4 3.20 8.41 15.89
N ILE A 5 2.82 7.36 15.15
CA ILE A 5 2.90 7.35 13.69
C ILE A 5 2.03 8.46 13.09
N LEU A 6 0.82 8.68 13.62
CA LEU A 6 -0.04 9.76 13.16
C LEU A 6 0.61 11.14 13.36
N VAL A 7 1.20 11.39 14.53
CA VAL A 7 1.92 12.64 14.83
C VAL A 7 3.07 12.84 13.84
N ASP A 8 3.91 11.82 13.64
CA ASP A 8 5.06 11.88 12.73
C ASP A 8 4.62 12.13 11.26
N LEU A 9 3.51 11.52 10.83
CA LEU A 9 2.93 11.77 9.49
C LEU A 9 2.41 13.20 9.33
N PHE A 10 1.85 13.80 10.39
CA PHE A 10 1.38 15.18 10.37
C PHE A 10 2.55 16.17 10.38
N GLU A 11 3.60 15.91 11.16
CA GLU A 11 4.83 16.71 11.19
C GLU A 11 5.52 16.70 9.82
N ARG A 12 5.61 15.53 9.16
CA ARG A 12 6.17 15.39 7.80
C ARG A 12 5.23 15.83 6.68
N ARG A 13 4.00 16.22 7.00
CA ARG A 13 2.93 16.56 6.03
C ARG A 13 2.71 15.48 4.95
N ASP A 14 2.79 14.21 5.33
CA ASP A 14 2.59 13.10 4.40
C ASP A 14 1.14 13.11 3.86
N LYS A 15 0.96 12.71 2.61
CA LYS A 15 -0.36 12.52 1.98
C LYS A 15 -1.19 11.46 2.68
N LYS A 16 -0.54 10.47 3.30
CA LYS A 16 -1.22 9.37 4.01
C LYS A 16 -1.76 9.76 5.39
N ARG A 17 -1.39 10.93 5.93
CA ARG A 17 -1.80 11.38 7.27
C ARG A 17 -3.31 11.33 7.49
N ARG A 18 -4.10 11.76 6.51
CA ARG A 18 -5.57 11.80 6.57
C ARG A 18 -6.20 10.41 6.54
N ARG A 19 -5.53 9.46 5.87
CA ARG A 19 -5.97 8.06 5.81
C ARG A 19 -5.80 7.37 7.16
N ILE A 20 -4.64 7.60 7.81
CA ILE A 20 -4.37 7.06 9.14
C ILE A 20 -5.25 7.76 10.19
N LEU A 21 -5.42 9.08 10.09
CA LEU A 21 -6.34 9.84 10.93
C LEU A 21 -7.74 9.23 10.92
N TYR A 22 -8.30 9.03 9.72
CA TYR A 22 -9.63 8.45 9.59
C TYR A 22 -9.68 7.01 10.09
N ARG A 23 -8.64 6.21 9.88
CA ARG A 23 -8.60 4.82 10.37
C ARG A 23 -8.64 4.75 11.90
N LEU A 24 -7.87 5.60 12.58
CA LEU A 24 -7.77 5.59 14.04
C LEU A 24 -8.99 6.20 14.72
N TYR A 25 -9.54 7.26 14.13
CA TYR A 25 -10.62 8.05 14.72
C TYR A 25 -11.92 7.92 13.94
N GLN A 26 -12.16 6.79 13.27
CA GLN A 26 -13.30 6.62 12.36
C GLN A 26 -14.63 6.94 13.04
N GLN A 27 -14.90 6.27 14.17
CA GLN A 27 -16.14 6.44 14.94
C GLN A 27 -16.35 7.90 15.36
N LEU A 28 -15.27 8.55 15.77
CA LEU A 28 -15.32 9.94 16.20
C LEU A 28 -15.58 10.89 15.02
N ILE A 29 -14.92 10.66 13.89
CA ILE A 29 -15.08 11.47 12.68
C ILE A 29 -16.47 11.29 12.07
N GLU A 30 -17.06 10.10 12.18
CA GLU A 30 -18.41 9.80 11.69
C GLU A 30 -19.54 10.28 12.61
N SER A 31 -19.22 10.66 13.85
CA SER A 31 -20.21 11.24 14.78
C SER A 31 -20.83 12.54 14.24
N GLU A 32 -21.98 12.94 14.79
CA GLU A 32 -22.69 14.17 14.41
C GLU A 32 -22.06 15.45 14.98
N MET A 33 -20.93 15.35 15.69
CA MET A 33 -20.26 16.49 16.28
C MET A 33 -19.65 17.44 15.23
N SER A 34 -19.38 18.68 15.65
CA SER A 34 -18.76 19.67 14.77
C SER A 34 -17.33 19.27 14.41
N ALA A 35 -16.92 19.56 13.17
CA ALA A 35 -15.59 19.21 12.68
C ALA A 35 -14.47 19.90 13.49
N VAL A 36 -14.73 21.11 13.98
CA VAL A 36 -13.79 21.87 14.84
C VAL A 36 -13.63 21.16 16.17
N TYR A 37 -14.74 20.77 16.81
CA TYR A 37 -14.70 20.09 18.11
C TYR A 37 -13.96 18.75 18.03
N ILE A 38 -14.20 17.97 16.97
CA ILE A 38 -13.49 16.71 16.75
C ILE A 38 -11.99 16.96 16.55
N ALA A 39 -11.61 17.95 15.74
CA ALA A 39 -10.22 18.28 15.49
C ALA A 39 -9.49 18.67 16.79
N ASP A 40 -10.13 19.49 17.63
CA ASP A 40 -9.60 19.89 18.93
C ASP A 40 -9.49 18.71 19.89
N MET A 41 -10.49 17.84 19.93
CA MET A 41 -10.48 16.69 20.84
C MET A 41 -9.38 15.70 20.47
N ILE A 42 -9.20 15.40 19.17
CA ILE A 42 -8.11 14.53 18.72
C ILE A 42 -6.76 15.21 18.99
N SER A 43 -6.62 16.50 18.70
CA SER A 43 -5.39 17.25 18.96
C SER A 43 -5.01 17.25 20.45
N LYS A 44 -6.00 17.37 21.35
CA LYS A 44 -5.81 17.23 22.81
C LYS A 44 -5.36 15.82 23.20
N GLN A 45 -5.99 14.78 22.64
CA GLN A 45 -5.59 13.39 22.90
C GLN A 45 -4.17 13.07 22.44
N LEU A 46 -3.71 13.70 21.36
CA LEU A 46 -2.35 13.56 20.84
C LEU A 46 -1.32 14.43 21.57
N GLY A 47 -1.73 15.30 22.51
CA GLY A 47 -0.84 16.23 23.22
C GLY A 47 -0.25 17.33 22.32
N ARG A 48 -0.84 17.56 21.13
CA ARG A 48 -0.36 18.50 20.11
C ARG A 48 -1.52 19.37 19.65
N GLN A 49 -1.77 20.47 20.37
CA GLN A 49 -2.82 21.42 20.01
C GLN A 49 -2.61 22.01 18.60
N GLY A 50 -3.70 22.13 17.84
CA GLY A 50 -3.69 22.72 16.50
C GLY A 50 -3.06 21.88 15.38
N MET A 51 -2.62 20.65 15.68
CA MET A 51 -2.02 19.76 14.67
C MET A 51 -3.05 19.30 13.64
N ILE A 52 -4.25 18.94 14.08
CA ILE A 52 -5.35 18.54 13.22
C ILE A 52 -6.28 19.73 13.06
N LYS A 53 -6.60 20.06 11.81
CA LYS A 53 -7.54 21.15 11.53
C LYS A 53 -8.90 20.63 11.14
N ALA A 54 -9.91 21.49 11.23
CA ALA A 54 -11.27 21.17 10.82
C ALA A 54 -11.36 20.75 9.33
N GLU A 55 -10.47 21.26 8.47
CA GLU A 55 -10.42 20.87 7.06
C GLU A 55 -10.06 19.39 6.89
N ASP A 56 -9.18 18.85 7.73
CA ASP A 56 -8.79 17.44 7.66
C ASP A 56 -9.96 16.53 8.05
N ILE A 57 -10.76 16.93 9.05
CA ILE A 57 -11.97 16.20 9.45
C ILE A 57 -13.04 16.25 8.35
N LYS A 58 -13.28 17.43 7.76
CA LYS A 58 -14.20 17.59 6.63
C LYS A 58 -13.75 16.75 5.43
N PHE A 59 -12.46 16.76 5.12
CA PHE A 59 -11.88 15.92 4.08
C PHE A 59 -12.15 14.44 4.36
N CYS A 60 -11.89 13.98 5.57
CA CYS A 60 -12.10 12.59 5.94
C CYS A 60 -13.58 12.19 5.79
N ARG A 61 -14.52 13.02 6.28
CA ARG A 61 -15.96 12.80 6.09
C ARG A 61 -16.35 12.75 4.62
N TYR A 62 -15.85 13.66 3.79
CA TYR A 62 -16.21 13.71 2.38
C TYR A 62 -15.68 12.51 1.60
N HIS A 63 -14.40 12.16 1.79
CA HIS A 63 -13.71 11.16 0.99
C HIS A 63 -13.90 9.72 1.47
N PHE A 64 -14.06 9.50 2.78
CA PHE A 64 -14.10 8.15 3.34
C PHE A 64 -15.51 7.68 3.74
N LYS A 65 -16.51 8.57 3.89
CA LYS A 65 -17.90 8.17 4.24
C LYS A 65 -18.52 7.15 3.29
N LYS A 66 -18.21 7.22 1.99
CA LYS A 66 -18.76 6.31 0.97
C LYS A 66 -17.96 5.01 0.81
N ARG A 67 -16.75 4.97 1.37
CA ARG A 67 -15.81 3.86 1.26
C ARG A 67 -15.18 3.68 2.62
N PRO A 68 -15.92 3.10 3.60
CA PRO A 68 -15.30 2.69 4.85
C PRO A 68 -14.04 1.91 4.46
N LEU A 69 -12.89 2.30 5.02
CA LEU A 69 -11.66 1.55 4.76
C LEU A 69 -12.00 0.14 5.16
N LYS A 70 -12.10 -0.76 4.17
CA LYS A 70 -12.32 -2.19 4.42
C LYS A 70 -11.34 -2.52 5.52
N THR A 71 -11.87 -2.86 6.69
CA THR A 71 -11.07 -3.24 7.83
C THR A 71 -10.03 -4.18 7.27
N LEU A 72 -8.75 -3.86 7.46
CA LEU A 72 -7.73 -4.90 7.51
C LEU A 72 -8.12 -5.74 8.73
N ALA A 73 -9.21 -6.51 8.60
CA ALA A 73 -9.34 -7.76 9.28
C ALA A 73 -8.00 -8.41 9.00
N GLN A 74 -7.25 -8.58 10.08
CA GLN A 74 -6.11 -9.44 10.15
C GLN A 74 -6.41 -10.60 9.20
N ARG A 75 -5.72 -10.69 8.05
CA ARG A 75 -5.66 -11.98 7.39
C ARG A 75 -5.06 -12.87 8.46
N PRO A 76 -5.75 -13.89 9.00
CA PRO A 76 -5.05 -14.90 9.74
C PRO A 76 -4.01 -15.43 8.75
N GLY A 77 -2.76 -15.13 9.03
CA GLY A 77 -1.64 -15.52 8.20
C GLY A 77 -1.55 -17.03 8.24
N THR A 78 -2.10 -17.68 7.24
CA THR A 78 -1.56 -18.94 6.76
C THR A 78 -1.09 -18.67 5.34
N LEU A 79 0.08 -18.02 5.25
CA LEU A 79 0.94 -18.24 4.11
C LEU A 79 1.45 -19.68 4.26
N PRO A 80 1.27 -20.58 3.28
CA PRO A 80 2.02 -21.82 3.32
C PRO A 80 3.49 -21.43 3.16
N VAL A 81 4.28 -21.74 4.19
CA VAL A 81 5.74 -21.73 4.12
C VAL A 81 6.08 -22.76 3.04
N SER A 82 6.37 -22.30 1.83
CA SER A 82 7.09 -23.12 0.86
C SER A 82 8.51 -23.22 1.39
N ILE A 83 8.79 -24.30 2.10
CA ILE A 83 10.13 -24.74 2.48
C ILE A 83 10.96 -24.75 1.19
N SER A 84 11.87 -23.79 1.05
CA SER A 84 12.95 -23.91 0.07
C SER A 84 13.80 -25.08 0.52
N LYS A 85 13.58 -26.26 -0.07
CA LYS A 85 14.54 -27.34 -0.03
C LYS A 85 15.75 -26.88 -0.81
N GLU A 86 16.76 -26.45 -0.08
CA GLU A 86 18.13 -26.42 -0.57
C GLU A 86 18.62 -27.87 -0.74
N THR A 87 19.54 -28.06 -1.68
CA THR A 87 20.31 -29.28 -1.99
C THR A 87 19.61 -30.39 -2.78
N GLN A 88 19.82 -30.46 -4.09
CA GLN A 88 20.95 -31.18 -4.68
C GLN A 88 20.98 -31.01 -6.21
N LEU A 89 22.19 -30.75 -6.70
CA LEU A 89 22.59 -30.94 -8.09
C LEU A 89 22.31 -32.38 -8.50
N GLU A 90 21.40 -32.60 -9.45
CA GLU A 90 21.47 -33.75 -10.34
C GLU A 90 21.42 -33.31 -11.80
N SER A 91 22.49 -33.68 -12.48
CA SER A 91 22.85 -33.50 -13.87
C SER A 91 21.75 -33.94 -14.84
N PRO A 92 21.42 -33.15 -15.88
CA PRO A 92 20.90 -33.73 -17.11
C PRO A 92 22.10 -34.23 -17.92
N SER A 93 22.40 -35.53 -17.79
CA SER A 93 23.13 -36.23 -18.83
C SER A 93 22.28 -36.18 -20.10
N GLY A 94 22.71 -35.33 -21.04
CA GLY A 94 22.67 -35.67 -22.45
C GLY A 94 21.86 -34.77 -23.37
N ILE A 95 22.35 -33.54 -23.63
CA ILE A 95 22.50 -33.03 -25.01
C ILE A 95 23.79 -32.21 -25.06
N LYS A 96 24.80 -32.68 -25.80
CA LYS A 96 26.05 -31.96 -26.07
C LYS A 96 25.76 -30.81 -27.04
N VAL A 97 25.95 -29.56 -26.61
CA VAL A 97 26.44 -28.49 -27.51
C VAL A 97 27.42 -27.64 -26.71
N GLY A 98 28.61 -27.47 -27.26
CA GLY A 98 29.80 -26.98 -26.59
C GLY A 98 29.70 -25.54 -26.07
N ALA A 99 30.66 -25.26 -25.18
CA ALA A 99 30.98 -23.94 -24.67
C ALA A 99 31.05 -22.90 -25.79
N GLY A 100 30.29 -21.82 -25.65
CA GLY A 100 30.37 -20.64 -26.47
C GLY A 100 29.62 -19.52 -25.77
N TRP A 101 30.37 -18.54 -25.27
CA TRP A 101 29.81 -17.26 -24.84
C TRP A 101 28.87 -16.73 -25.93
N THR A 102 27.68 -16.28 -25.53
CA THR A 102 26.72 -15.69 -26.47
C THR A 102 27.25 -14.34 -26.93
N ASP A 103 27.63 -14.28 -28.21
CA ASP A 103 28.12 -13.12 -28.96
C ASP A 103 27.03 -12.03 -29.02
N PRO A 104 27.30 -10.75 -28.65
CA PRO A 104 26.28 -9.71 -28.56
C PRO A 104 25.79 -9.15 -29.92
N ASP A 105 26.33 -9.60 -31.06
CA ASP A 105 25.99 -9.06 -32.38
C ASP A 105 24.89 -9.83 -33.15
N LYS A 106 24.10 -10.66 -32.47
CA LYS A 106 22.90 -11.28 -33.06
C LYS A 106 21.64 -10.96 -32.27
N ILE A 107 21.25 -9.69 -32.31
CA ILE A 107 19.89 -9.27 -31.95
C ILE A 107 19.01 -9.54 -33.17
N ASP A 108 18.27 -10.65 -33.17
CA ASP A 108 17.19 -10.84 -34.13
C ASP A 108 15.96 -10.06 -33.64
N LEU A 109 15.60 -9.01 -34.37
CA LEU A 109 14.62 -8.00 -33.98
C LEU A 109 13.16 -8.42 -34.28
N GLN A 110 12.88 -9.71 -34.39
CA GLN A 110 11.64 -10.24 -34.99
C GLN A 110 10.69 -10.96 -34.02
N GLU A 111 10.95 -11.01 -32.70
CA GLU A 111 10.15 -11.87 -31.80
C GLU A 111 9.26 -11.14 -30.77
N ASN A 112 9.21 -9.79 -30.76
CA ASN A 112 8.40 -9.04 -29.79
C ASN A 112 7.24 -8.22 -30.39
N LEU A 113 6.65 -8.67 -31.50
CA LEU A 113 5.51 -7.99 -32.17
C LEU A 113 4.23 -8.84 -32.15
N ILE A 114 3.67 -9.06 -30.97
CA ILE A 114 2.23 -9.41 -30.84
C ILE A 114 1.61 -8.54 -29.74
N VAL A 115 1.32 -7.28 -30.06
CA VAL A 115 0.39 -6.45 -29.29
C VAL A 115 -1.01 -6.71 -29.84
N LYS A 116 -1.78 -7.60 -29.20
CA LYS A 116 -3.20 -7.78 -29.50
C LYS A 116 -3.99 -6.55 -29.06
N SER A 117 -4.38 -5.71 -30.01
CA SER A 117 -5.29 -4.58 -29.82
C SER A 117 -6.73 -5.05 -29.53
N LYS A 118 -7.40 -4.41 -28.57
CA LYS A 118 -8.78 -4.71 -28.12
C LYS A 118 -9.86 -3.83 -28.78
N PHE A 119 -9.66 -3.43 -30.02
CA PHE A 119 -10.72 -2.79 -30.81
C PHE A 119 -10.82 -3.46 -32.17
N SER A 120 -11.75 -4.41 -32.28
CA SER A 120 -12.39 -4.74 -33.55
C SER A 120 -13.90 -4.64 -33.31
N LYS A 121 -14.58 -3.97 -34.26
CA LYS A 121 -16.04 -3.77 -34.31
C LYS A 121 -16.80 -5.09 -34.31
#